data_AF-A0A1Z5SZQ1-F1
#
_entry.id   AF-A0A1Z5SZQ1-F1
#
_cell.length_a   1.000
_cell.length_b   1.000
_cell.length_c   1.000
_cell.angle_alpha   90.00
_cell.angle_beta   90.00
_cell.angle_gamma   90.00
#
_symmetry.space_group_name_H-M   'P 1'
#
loop_
_entity.id
_entity.type
_entity.pdbx_description
1 polymer ?
#
loop_
_entity_poly.entity_id
_entity_poly.type
_entity_poly.pdbx_seq_one_letter_code
_entity_poly.pdbx_strand_id
1 'polypeptide(L)'
;MKLVHVIPFIAGSVFAASDSHPAKPSHQHNANHIFNAIQSSMRQWGSSLNHNGMSIFLATVPQDVELYHGTSNPDPVNGTQWLAFEPEHALVFARERSPPGGGKGRPKEPPRWKSGRDHYGSGGSRTFGRNPMPSHLYDKEEDPDYREHHRRSSPPPPPHHFGHEEDDRRNEWEPGHTGAENARQKPISAPQRPALDKNPSGYLHTYRTKHPLRLLYVDGQSAAKSTKGTLDMQDLVLLHENPPEEAVKATQRGRKVNDDAEYGFDRFRHDEPHPNDLQMPNELHAEQSAAAQGTKHGGPMGESVRAERLCEQARTEYDGRIDGILRMEAGFEIILCDFSQHLDVVSIAAANPGTDGPGPDARSDDMLSYYQAVASRYDGIGGGRVVLDYDHFLTLFAVEDALYFDETGRPRVKNESQLIAPFRRGIQHLALSDRSADKSVDWQAAADMITARYADRIAYLASGEIEDVEYFRAEASRAIRPHIDHSNRNTSHEIQHCSNYALPSNRPSDPAKRGLAYDSIYTVNSVICRTLTEASTVDTLAHGLAMMRGLRSWLSWTSWKRCSGCGPHEVCFLPIWPAGDAKDFEHPSCRSDFSGPPGNYWGGFGKPPGHDRGH
;
A
#
# COMPACT_ATOMS: atom_id res chain seq x y z
N MET A 1 -5.93 9.58 -56.34
CA MET A 1 -5.21 9.95 -55.10
C MET A 1 -5.76 11.25 -54.57
N LYS A 2 -6.20 11.31 -53.32
CA LYS A 2 -6.41 12.52 -52.51
C LYS A 2 -6.03 12.17 -51.08
N LEU A 3 -5.31 13.05 -50.38
CA LEU A 3 -5.00 12.85 -48.96
C LEU A 3 -6.27 13.05 -48.14
N VAL A 4 -6.44 12.23 -47.11
CA VAL A 4 -7.32 12.53 -45.97
C VAL A 4 -6.39 12.99 -44.85
N HIS A 5 -6.60 14.20 -44.33
CA HIS A 5 -5.93 14.65 -43.11
C HIS A 5 -6.74 14.20 -41.91
N VAL A 6 -6.11 13.44 -41.02
CA VAL A 6 -6.65 13.13 -39.69
C VAL A 6 -6.35 14.32 -38.80
N ILE A 7 -7.39 14.98 -38.28
CA ILE A 7 -7.26 16.02 -37.26
C ILE A 7 -7.28 15.32 -35.89
N PRO A 8 -6.27 15.51 -35.02
CA PRO A 8 -6.30 14.93 -33.68
C PRO A 8 -7.34 15.66 -32.82
N PHE A 9 -8.21 14.90 -32.16
CA PHE A 9 -9.10 15.45 -31.13
C PHE A 9 -8.28 15.78 -29.87
N ILE A 10 -7.99 17.07 -29.66
CA ILE A 10 -7.51 17.57 -28.36
C ILE A 10 -8.71 17.59 -27.41
N ALA A 11 -8.62 16.87 -26.29
CA ALA A 11 -9.63 16.90 -25.24
C ALA A 11 -9.55 18.25 -24.49
N GLY A 12 -10.37 19.21 -24.89
CA GLY A 12 -10.43 20.53 -24.26
C GLY A 12 -10.98 20.49 -22.83
N SER A 13 -10.27 21.14 -21.90
CA SER A 13 -10.66 21.24 -20.50
C SER A 13 -12.00 21.99 -20.32
N VAL A 14 -12.99 21.33 -19.73
CA VAL A 14 -14.33 21.93 -19.44
C VAL A 14 -14.26 22.99 -18.33
N PHE A 15 -13.14 23.11 -17.62
CA PHE A 15 -12.90 24.12 -16.58
C PHE A 15 -12.24 25.42 -17.12
N ALA A 16 -12.80 26.01 -18.17
CA ALA A 16 -12.34 27.28 -18.75
C ALA A 16 -13.46 28.33 -18.73
N ALA A 17 -13.74 28.91 -17.55
CA ALA A 17 -14.80 29.88 -17.35
C ALA A 17 -14.30 31.15 -16.59
N SER A 18 -13.88 32.15 -17.36
CA SER A 18 -13.59 33.53 -16.96
C SER A 18 -12.44 33.76 -15.94
N ASP A 19 -11.22 33.91 -16.46
CA ASP A 19 -10.10 34.47 -15.70
C ASP A 19 -10.25 35.99 -15.51
N SER A 20 -10.71 36.41 -14.33
CA SER A 20 -10.47 37.75 -13.77
C SER A 20 -10.75 37.80 -12.26
N HIS A 21 -10.37 36.74 -11.54
CA HIS A 21 -10.47 36.65 -10.08
C HIS A 21 -9.08 36.40 -9.49
N PRO A 22 -8.78 36.85 -8.26
CA PRO A 22 -7.53 36.51 -7.59
C PRO A 22 -7.39 34.99 -7.52
N ALA A 23 -6.16 34.50 -7.72
CA ALA A 23 -5.87 33.06 -7.67
C ALA A 23 -6.43 32.46 -6.38
N LYS A 24 -7.24 31.41 -6.50
CA LYS A 24 -7.78 30.72 -5.32
C LYS A 24 -6.60 30.12 -4.56
N PRO A 25 -6.52 30.30 -3.22
CA PRO A 25 -5.38 29.80 -2.45
C PRO A 25 -5.25 28.28 -2.63
N SER A 26 -4.01 27.80 -2.75
CA SER A 26 -3.64 26.44 -3.24
C SER A 26 -4.46 25.28 -2.65
N HIS A 27 -4.77 25.33 -1.35
CA HIS A 27 -5.60 24.33 -0.67
C HIS A 27 -7.02 24.16 -1.27
N GLN A 28 -7.59 25.19 -1.91
CA GLN A 28 -8.89 25.10 -2.60
C GLN A 28 -8.78 24.43 -3.98
N HIS A 29 -7.62 24.48 -4.62
CA HIS A 29 -7.36 23.77 -5.87
C HIS A 29 -7.16 22.27 -5.59
N ASN A 30 -6.35 21.95 -4.58
CA ASN A 30 -6.00 20.58 -4.21
C ASN A 30 -6.96 19.93 -3.18
N ALA A 31 -8.15 20.48 -2.97
CA ALA A 31 -9.07 20.04 -1.91
C ALA A 31 -9.46 18.55 -2.00
N ASN A 32 -9.54 18.01 -3.22
CA ASN A 32 -9.69 16.58 -3.51
C ASN A 32 -8.52 15.73 -2.98
N HIS A 33 -7.29 16.18 -3.19
CA HIS A 33 -6.09 15.47 -2.72
C HIS A 33 -5.98 15.52 -1.19
N ILE A 34 -6.34 16.64 -0.56
CA ILE A 34 -6.36 16.79 0.90
C ILE A 34 -7.45 15.91 1.53
N PHE A 35 -8.65 15.87 0.94
CA PHE A 35 -9.72 14.92 1.31
C PHE A 35 -9.22 13.47 1.21
N ASN A 36 -8.57 13.11 0.11
CA ASN A 36 -8.06 11.75 -0.11
C ASN A 36 -6.94 11.38 0.87
N ALA A 37 -6.09 12.33 1.29
CA ALA A 37 -5.09 12.09 2.34
C ALA A 37 -5.75 11.79 3.69
N ILE A 38 -6.75 12.58 4.12
CA ILE A 38 -7.53 12.34 5.34
C ILE A 38 -8.24 10.96 5.26
N GLN A 39 -8.92 10.68 4.16
CA GLN A 39 -9.69 9.45 3.96
C GLN A 39 -8.81 8.19 3.84
N SER A 40 -7.58 8.32 3.34
CA SER A 40 -6.61 7.22 3.17
C SER A 40 -5.65 7.03 4.35
N SER A 41 -5.57 7.99 5.27
CA SER A 41 -4.64 7.96 6.41
C SER A 41 -4.87 6.74 7.30
N MET A 42 -3.78 6.07 7.71
CA MET A 42 -3.80 4.78 8.43
C MET A 42 -4.54 3.61 7.73
N ARG A 43 -4.89 3.75 6.44
CA ARG A 43 -5.54 2.71 5.62
C ARG A 43 -4.65 2.25 4.49
N GLN A 44 -4.37 0.95 4.43
CA GLN A 44 -3.40 0.46 3.46
C GLN A 44 -3.90 0.56 2.00
N TRP A 45 -5.19 0.37 1.73
CA TRP A 45 -5.69 0.43 0.34
C TRP A 45 -5.51 1.84 -0.25
N GLY A 46 -6.00 2.85 0.48
CA GLY A 46 -5.87 4.25 0.08
C GLY A 46 -4.42 4.71 0.04
N SER A 47 -3.62 4.35 1.05
CA SER A 47 -2.20 4.67 1.12
C SER A 47 -1.35 3.93 0.08
N SER A 48 -1.82 2.82 -0.52
CA SER A 48 -1.14 2.13 -1.62
C SER A 48 -1.49 2.68 -3.01
N LEU A 49 -2.67 3.25 -3.18
CA LEU A 49 -3.03 3.99 -4.40
C LEU A 49 -2.42 5.40 -4.40
N ASN A 50 -2.47 6.10 -3.27
CA ASN A 50 -1.87 7.43 -3.07
C ASN A 50 -0.41 7.33 -2.55
N HIS A 51 0.35 6.36 -3.06
CA HIS A 51 1.58 5.84 -2.42
C HIS A 51 2.69 6.86 -2.14
N ASN A 52 2.77 8.01 -2.82
CA ASN A 52 3.85 8.96 -2.57
C ASN A 52 3.75 9.62 -1.19
N GLY A 53 2.53 9.89 -0.72
CA GLY A 53 2.30 10.69 0.49
C GLY A 53 2.71 12.16 0.30
N MET A 54 1.97 13.09 0.91
CA MET A 54 2.30 14.52 0.95
C MET A 54 1.95 15.18 2.28
N SER A 55 1.61 14.39 3.31
CA SER A 55 1.03 14.86 4.57
C SER A 55 1.77 14.30 5.79
N ILE A 56 1.85 15.13 6.83
CA ILE A 56 2.37 14.80 8.15
C ILE A 56 1.24 14.97 9.17
N PHE A 57 0.97 13.92 9.94
CA PHE A 57 0.06 13.94 11.08
C PHE A 57 0.85 13.75 12.37
N LEU A 58 0.42 14.39 13.46
CA LEU A 58 0.84 13.96 14.79
C LEU A 58 0.01 12.71 15.16
N ALA A 59 0.69 11.61 15.46
CA ALA A 59 0.07 10.32 15.72
C ALA A 59 0.36 9.86 17.15
N THR A 60 -0.65 9.35 17.84
CA THR A 60 -0.52 8.75 19.17
C THR A 60 -0.81 7.25 19.09
N VAL A 61 0.15 6.41 19.47
CA VAL A 61 -0.10 5.00 19.79
C VAL A 61 -0.44 4.94 21.29
N PRO A 62 -1.62 4.50 21.73
CA PRO A 62 -1.93 4.40 23.16
C PRO A 62 -0.97 3.51 23.96
N GLN A 63 -1.04 3.61 25.29
CA GLN A 63 -0.48 2.61 26.20
C GLN A 63 -1.16 1.25 25.99
N ASP A 64 -0.46 0.16 26.34
CA ASP A 64 -0.93 -1.23 26.23
C ASP A 64 -1.19 -1.75 24.80
N VAL A 65 -0.72 -1.03 23.78
CA VAL A 65 -0.73 -1.51 22.38
C VAL A 65 0.41 -2.51 22.16
N GLU A 66 0.07 -3.67 21.60
CA GLU A 66 1.03 -4.72 21.24
C GLU A 66 1.62 -4.48 19.84
N LEU A 67 2.94 -4.63 19.73
CA LEU A 67 3.75 -4.34 18.55
C LEU A 67 4.82 -5.43 18.35
N TYR A 68 5.19 -5.71 17.10
CA TYR A 68 6.01 -6.88 16.75
C TYR A 68 7.31 -6.50 16.03
N HIS A 69 8.39 -7.24 16.29
CA HIS A 69 9.70 -7.06 15.65
C HIS A 69 10.34 -8.40 15.31
N GLY A 70 10.70 -8.63 14.04
CA GLY A 70 11.47 -9.80 13.62
C GLY A 70 12.96 -9.50 13.53
N THR A 71 13.78 -10.36 14.11
CA THR A 71 15.24 -10.22 14.08
C THR A 71 15.94 -11.58 14.16
N SER A 72 17.27 -11.62 14.05
CA SER A 72 18.09 -12.81 14.29
C SER A 72 18.68 -12.87 15.71
N ASN A 73 18.45 -11.83 16.53
CA ASN A 73 18.98 -11.71 17.89
C ASN A 73 17.97 -12.26 18.92
N PRO A 74 18.33 -13.16 19.86
CA PRO A 74 17.43 -13.55 20.95
C PRO A 74 17.27 -12.48 22.04
N ASP A 75 18.18 -11.51 22.13
CA ASP A 75 18.17 -10.53 23.23
C ASP A 75 17.25 -9.32 22.95
N PRO A 76 16.59 -8.73 23.98
CA PRO A 76 15.78 -7.52 23.84
C PRO A 76 16.50 -6.37 23.13
N VAL A 77 15.76 -5.64 22.30
CA VAL A 77 16.25 -4.44 21.63
C VAL A 77 16.18 -3.26 22.59
N ASN A 78 17.25 -2.47 22.65
CA ASN A 78 17.29 -1.23 23.44
C ASN A 78 17.22 0.02 22.56
N GLY A 79 18.07 0.13 21.53
CA GLY A 79 18.16 1.33 20.68
C GLY A 79 17.15 1.37 19.52
N THR A 80 17.41 2.26 18.56
CA THR A 80 16.54 2.51 17.40
C THR A 80 16.36 1.27 16.52
N GLN A 81 15.11 0.85 16.26
CA GLN A 81 14.73 -0.26 15.37
C GLN A 81 13.30 -0.04 14.81
N TRP A 82 12.82 -1.02 14.01
CA TRP A 82 11.50 -1.04 13.38
C TRP A 82 10.52 -1.94 14.13
N LEU A 83 9.26 -1.50 14.27
CA LEU A 83 8.12 -2.28 14.78
C LEU A 83 7.05 -2.37 13.71
N ALA A 84 6.33 -3.49 13.62
CA ALA A 84 5.12 -3.64 12.82
C ALA A 84 3.88 -3.79 13.72
N PHE A 85 2.72 -3.37 13.20
CA PHE A 85 1.42 -3.65 13.83
C PHE A 85 0.91 -5.08 13.54
N GLU A 86 1.51 -5.78 12.57
CA GLU A 86 1.10 -7.11 12.11
C GLU A 86 2.21 -8.15 12.38
N PRO A 87 1.95 -9.22 13.13
CA PRO A 87 2.97 -10.21 13.47
C PRO A 87 3.47 -10.96 12.23
N GLU A 88 2.61 -11.22 11.25
CA GLU A 88 2.98 -11.85 9.97
C GLU A 88 3.92 -10.97 9.13
N HIS A 89 3.85 -9.64 9.29
CA HIS A 89 4.78 -8.71 8.64
C HIS A 89 6.12 -8.63 9.40
N ALA A 90 6.11 -8.61 10.73
CA ALA A 90 7.32 -8.71 11.53
C ALA A 90 8.07 -10.04 11.29
N LEU A 91 7.35 -11.16 11.17
CA LEU A 91 7.91 -12.50 10.96
C LEU A 91 8.82 -12.60 9.72
N VAL A 92 8.56 -11.85 8.66
CA VAL A 92 9.42 -11.76 7.45
C VAL A 92 10.88 -11.39 7.81
N PHE A 93 11.10 -10.71 8.94
CA PHE A 93 12.41 -10.25 9.39
C PHE A 93 13.05 -11.17 10.47
N ALA A 94 12.35 -12.20 10.96
CA ALA A 94 12.81 -13.16 11.97
C ALA A 94 13.79 -14.22 11.41
N ARG A 95 14.85 -13.74 10.74
CA ARG A 95 15.81 -14.57 9.98
C ARG A 95 17.25 -14.06 10.05
N GLU A 96 18.22 -14.99 10.08
CA GLU A 96 19.65 -14.73 10.04
C GLU A 96 20.02 -13.82 8.85
N ARG A 97 20.56 -12.63 9.15
CA ARG A 97 21.09 -11.72 8.11
C ARG A 97 22.36 -12.32 7.49
N SER A 98 22.18 -13.13 6.44
CA SER A 98 23.27 -13.62 5.61
C SER A 98 24.16 -12.47 5.11
N PRO A 99 25.49 -12.52 5.30
CA PRO A 99 26.38 -11.43 4.89
C PRO A 99 26.33 -11.12 3.38
N PRO A 100 26.40 -9.84 2.96
CA PRO A 100 26.38 -9.48 1.54
C PRO A 100 27.55 -10.11 0.78
N GLY A 101 27.26 -10.91 -0.25
CA GLY A 101 28.26 -11.31 -1.24
C GLY A 101 29.37 -12.25 -0.75
N GLY A 102 29.18 -12.96 0.38
CA GLY A 102 30.08 -14.01 0.85
C GLY A 102 30.08 -15.25 -0.07
N GLY A 103 30.60 -15.11 -1.29
CA GLY A 103 30.60 -16.16 -2.30
C GLY A 103 31.37 -17.39 -1.82
N LYS A 104 30.66 -18.48 -1.53
CA LYS A 104 31.28 -19.77 -1.19
C LYS A 104 32.20 -20.19 -2.33
N GLY A 105 33.50 -20.14 -2.08
CA GLY A 105 34.51 -20.46 -3.09
C GLY A 105 34.27 -21.85 -3.67
N ARG A 106 34.30 -21.97 -5.00
CA ARG A 106 34.27 -23.28 -5.67
C ARG A 106 35.33 -24.18 -5.03
N PRO A 107 35.00 -25.44 -4.66
CA PRO A 107 36.01 -26.41 -4.25
C PRO A 107 37.11 -26.49 -5.32
N LYS A 108 38.35 -26.20 -4.93
CA LYS A 108 39.52 -26.29 -5.82
C LYS A 108 39.98 -27.74 -6.00
N GLU A 109 39.09 -28.61 -6.49
CA GLU A 109 39.44 -29.86 -7.18
C GLU A 109 38.19 -30.51 -7.81
N PRO A 110 38.24 -30.96 -9.08
CA PRO A 110 37.19 -31.78 -9.66
C PRO A 110 37.30 -33.24 -9.16
N PRO A 111 36.19 -33.96 -8.95
CA PRO A 111 36.24 -35.37 -8.56
C PRO A 111 37.03 -36.24 -9.54
N ARG A 112 38.09 -36.88 -9.05
CA ARG A 112 38.95 -37.79 -9.82
C ARG A 112 38.16 -39.06 -10.19
N TRP A 113 37.73 -39.15 -11.45
CA TRP A 113 37.21 -40.40 -12.01
C TRP A 113 38.27 -41.50 -11.97
N LYS A 114 37.93 -42.66 -11.40
CA LYS A 114 38.78 -43.85 -11.43
C LYS A 114 38.51 -44.64 -12.71
N SER A 115 39.52 -44.77 -13.57
CA SER A 115 39.48 -45.66 -14.74
C SER A 115 39.77 -47.11 -14.35
N GLY A 116 39.20 -48.09 -15.09
CA GLY A 116 39.19 -49.48 -14.63
C GLY A 116 38.72 -50.56 -15.62
N ARG A 117 39.35 -50.65 -16.79
CA ARG A 117 39.44 -51.81 -17.71
C ARG A 117 38.22 -52.24 -18.56
N ASP A 118 38.36 -51.95 -19.86
CA ASP A 118 38.53 -52.90 -20.97
C ASP A 118 37.64 -54.17 -21.05
N HIS A 119 36.90 -54.31 -22.17
CA HIS A 119 37.25 -55.27 -23.24
C HIS A 119 36.55 -54.95 -24.58
N TYR A 120 37.22 -55.27 -25.70
CA TYR A 120 36.68 -55.19 -27.07
C TYR A 120 36.12 -56.56 -27.52
N GLY A 121 35.12 -56.58 -28.40
CA GLY A 121 34.65 -57.81 -29.06
C GLY A 121 33.52 -57.57 -30.06
N SER A 122 33.79 -57.75 -31.37
CA SER A 122 32.83 -57.47 -32.46
C SER A 122 32.15 -58.74 -32.98
N GLY A 123 30.87 -58.66 -33.40
CA GLY A 123 30.31 -59.60 -34.38
C GLY A 123 28.79 -59.89 -34.34
N GLY A 124 28.04 -59.41 -35.34
CA GLY A 124 27.17 -60.33 -36.10
C GLY A 124 25.63 -60.34 -35.94
N SER A 125 24.94 -59.29 -36.40
CA SER A 125 23.75 -59.34 -37.29
C SER A 125 22.36 -59.91 -36.84
N ARG A 126 21.29 -59.25 -37.33
CA ARG A 126 19.85 -59.64 -37.39
C ARG A 126 19.03 -59.65 -36.08
N THR A 127 17.70 -59.38 -36.05
CA THR A 127 16.75 -58.57 -36.89
C THR A 127 15.41 -58.43 -36.15
N PHE A 128 14.64 -57.36 -36.42
CA PHE A 128 13.23 -57.11 -36.03
C PHE A 128 12.92 -57.00 -34.51
N GLY A 129 11.93 -56.20 -34.08
CA GLY A 129 11.11 -55.23 -34.81
C GLY A 129 10.24 -54.35 -33.89
N ARG A 130 9.90 -53.14 -34.33
CA ARG A 130 8.84 -52.27 -33.76
C ARG A 130 7.60 -52.33 -34.65
N ASN A 131 6.41 -52.14 -34.07
CA ASN A 131 5.20 -51.69 -34.79
C ASN A 131 4.28 -50.89 -33.82
N PRO A 132 3.31 -50.10 -34.33
CA PRO A 132 2.98 -48.81 -33.71
C PRO A 132 1.47 -48.55 -33.46
N MET A 133 1.13 -47.29 -33.16
CA MET A 133 -0.22 -46.71 -33.16
C MET A 133 -1.00 -46.93 -34.48
N PRO A 134 -2.35 -47.03 -34.41
CA PRO A 134 -3.26 -46.86 -35.54
C PRO A 134 -4.09 -45.56 -35.49
N SER A 135 -4.59 -45.11 -36.65
CA SER A 135 -5.61 -44.07 -36.83
C SER A 135 -6.35 -44.28 -38.18
N HIS A 136 -7.39 -43.45 -38.48
CA HIS A 136 -8.23 -43.45 -39.72
C HIS A 136 -9.20 -44.64 -39.88
N LEU A 137 -10.43 -44.55 -40.43
CA LEU A 137 -11.34 -43.50 -40.99
C LEU A 137 -12.82 -44.03 -40.79
N TYR A 138 -13.96 -43.49 -41.25
CA TYR A 138 -14.40 -42.47 -42.25
C TYR A 138 -15.82 -41.96 -41.86
N ASP A 139 -16.34 -40.93 -42.55
CA ASP A 139 -17.60 -40.19 -42.29
C ASP A 139 -18.88 -40.74 -42.96
N LYS A 140 -20.06 -40.22 -42.54
CA LYS A 140 -21.26 -40.04 -43.40
C LYS A 140 -22.29 -39.02 -42.85
N GLU A 141 -23.18 -38.54 -43.72
CA GLU A 141 -23.90 -37.26 -43.62
C GLU A 141 -25.34 -37.27 -43.02
N GLU A 142 -25.81 -36.07 -42.59
CA GLU A 142 -27.15 -35.42 -42.70
C GLU A 142 -28.49 -36.20 -42.44
N ASP A 143 -29.58 -35.64 -41.87
CA ASP A 143 -29.76 -34.43 -41.03
C ASP A 143 -31.00 -34.55 -40.03
N PRO A 144 -32.21 -33.91 -40.10
CA PRO A 144 -32.90 -33.46 -38.87
C PRO A 144 -34.40 -33.82 -38.65
N ASP A 145 -34.94 -33.29 -37.53
CA ASP A 145 -36.31 -32.74 -37.28
C ASP A 145 -37.26 -33.45 -36.25
N TYR A 146 -38.03 -32.58 -35.57
CA TYR A 146 -39.29 -32.73 -34.83
C TYR A 146 -39.45 -33.26 -33.36
N ARG A 147 -39.84 -32.29 -32.52
CA ARG A 147 -41.04 -32.21 -31.62
C ARG A 147 -41.01 -32.62 -30.12
N GLU A 148 -40.92 -31.57 -29.32
CA GLU A 148 -41.65 -31.24 -28.09
C GLU A 148 -43.02 -31.95 -27.82
N HIS A 149 -43.30 -32.35 -26.56
CA HIS A 149 -44.50 -31.96 -25.77
C HIS A 149 -44.50 -32.48 -24.30
N HIS A 150 -45.39 -31.92 -23.45
CA HIS A 150 -45.31 -31.93 -21.98
C HIS A 150 -46.14 -33.01 -21.26
N ARG A 151 -45.81 -33.29 -19.97
CA ARG A 151 -46.68 -32.96 -18.80
C ARG A 151 -45.99 -33.12 -17.42
N ARG A 152 -46.61 -32.57 -16.36
CA ARG A 152 -46.12 -32.41 -14.97
C ARG A 152 -46.75 -33.42 -13.97
N SER A 153 -46.16 -33.57 -12.77
CA SER A 153 -46.92 -33.68 -11.49
C SER A 153 -46.07 -33.36 -10.22
N SER A 154 -46.35 -32.18 -9.68
CA SER A 154 -45.92 -31.36 -8.50
C SER A 154 -45.33 -31.93 -7.17
N PRO A 155 -44.59 -31.09 -6.39
CA PRO A 155 -44.22 -31.23 -4.96
C PRO A 155 -45.08 -30.35 -4.00
N PRO A 156 -44.91 -30.49 -2.65
CA PRO A 156 -44.25 -29.46 -1.77
C PRO A 156 -43.29 -30.17 -0.75
N PRO A 157 -42.86 -29.70 0.47
CA PRO A 157 -43.08 -28.46 1.26
C PRO A 157 -41.80 -27.73 1.81
N PRO A 158 -41.89 -26.69 2.68
CA PRO A 158 -40.77 -25.80 3.09
C PRO A 158 -40.41 -25.80 4.62
N PRO A 159 -39.43 -24.97 5.11
CA PRO A 159 -38.85 -25.09 6.47
C PRO A 159 -39.28 -24.03 7.52
N HIS A 160 -38.92 -24.29 8.79
CA HIS A 160 -38.95 -23.36 9.94
C HIS A 160 -37.54 -23.37 10.61
N HIS A 161 -36.88 -22.28 11.00
CA HIS A 161 -37.25 -21.17 11.91
C HIS A 161 -37.22 -21.59 13.39
N PHE A 162 -36.24 -21.07 14.14
CA PHE A 162 -36.15 -21.12 15.60
C PHE A 162 -35.69 -19.76 16.14
N GLY A 163 -36.30 -19.31 17.23
CA GLY A 163 -35.97 -18.08 17.94
C GLY A 163 -35.62 -18.36 19.40
N HIS A 164 -35.52 -17.30 20.20
CA HIS A 164 -35.20 -17.36 21.62
C HIS A 164 -36.31 -18.00 22.46
N GLU A 165 -35.92 -18.69 23.53
CA GLU A 165 -36.67 -18.72 24.79
C GLU A 165 -35.65 -18.79 25.94
N GLU A 166 -35.78 -17.87 26.89
CA GLU A 166 -35.12 -17.91 28.20
C GLU A 166 -36.16 -18.43 29.20
N ASP A 167 -35.78 -19.27 30.18
CA ASP A 167 -35.73 -18.83 31.58
C ASP A 167 -35.09 -19.87 32.53
N ASP A 168 -34.66 -19.34 33.68
CA ASP A 168 -34.50 -19.94 35.01
C ASP A 168 -34.27 -21.46 35.17
N ARG A 169 -33.07 -21.81 35.66
CA ARG A 169 -32.92 -22.29 37.06
C ARG A 169 -31.59 -21.86 37.67
N ARG A 170 -31.60 -20.81 38.49
CA ARG A 170 -30.54 -20.58 39.48
C ARG A 170 -30.60 -21.62 40.60
N ASN A 171 -29.46 -22.20 40.96
CA ASN A 171 -29.16 -22.61 42.34
C ASN A 171 -27.63 -22.67 42.53
N GLU A 172 -27.20 -22.55 43.78
CA GLU A 172 -25.90 -21.98 44.17
C GLU A 172 -25.21 -22.89 45.18
N TRP A 173 -23.91 -23.20 44.98
CA TRP A 173 -22.87 -23.35 46.02
C TRP A 173 -21.52 -23.87 45.46
N GLU A 174 -20.44 -23.23 45.88
CA GLU A 174 -19.04 -23.73 45.90
C GLU A 174 -18.59 -23.88 47.37
N PRO A 175 -17.39 -24.42 47.69
CA PRO A 175 -16.65 -25.53 47.09
C PRO A 175 -16.30 -26.61 48.15
N GLY A 176 -15.75 -27.76 47.74
CA GLY A 176 -15.27 -28.77 48.69
C GLY A 176 -14.28 -29.79 48.10
N HIS A 177 -13.06 -29.85 48.64
CA HIS A 177 -12.06 -30.84 48.26
C HIS A 177 -12.28 -32.21 48.93
N THR A 178 -12.04 -33.31 48.22
CA THR A 178 -11.18 -34.44 48.64
C THR A 178 -11.16 -35.54 47.56
N GLY A 179 -10.16 -36.44 47.62
CA GLY A 179 -10.16 -37.71 46.87
C GLY A 179 -9.50 -37.66 45.50
N ALA A 180 -8.26 -38.16 45.42
CA ALA A 180 -7.64 -38.54 44.15
C ALA A 180 -7.83 -40.05 43.93
N GLU A 181 -8.03 -40.49 42.68
CA GLU A 181 -7.17 -41.51 42.05
C GLU A 181 -7.42 -41.73 40.54
N ASN A 182 -6.32 -41.75 39.78
CA ASN A 182 -6.05 -42.65 38.65
C ASN A 182 -7.11 -42.90 37.55
N ALA A 183 -7.44 -41.86 36.77
CA ALA A 183 -7.98 -42.01 35.41
C ALA A 183 -7.07 -41.36 34.35
N ARG A 184 -5.84 -41.86 34.18
CA ARG A 184 -4.91 -41.38 33.13
C ARG A 184 -5.36 -41.83 31.74
N GLN A 185 -6.22 -41.02 31.11
CA GLN A 185 -6.53 -41.12 29.69
C GLN A 185 -5.23 -40.91 28.89
N LYS A 186 -4.70 -41.97 28.28
CA LYS A 186 -3.53 -41.85 27.40
C LYS A 186 -3.95 -41.13 26.11
N PRO A 187 -3.28 -40.04 25.68
CA PRO A 187 -3.47 -39.52 24.34
C PRO A 187 -3.19 -40.61 23.31
N ILE A 188 -3.99 -40.68 22.25
CA ILE A 188 -3.62 -41.42 21.04
C ILE A 188 -2.30 -40.80 20.55
N SER A 189 -1.34 -41.65 20.22
CA SER A 189 0.02 -41.23 19.85
C SER A 189 -0.02 -40.15 18.78
N ALA A 190 0.34 -38.92 19.15
CA ALA A 190 0.58 -37.87 18.18
C ALA A 190 1.64 -38.38 17.19
N PRO A 191 1.46 -38.20 15.87
CA PRO A 191 2.52 -38.50 14.92
C PRO A 191 3.76 -37.71 15.35
N GLN A 192 4.92 -38.37 15.41
CA GLN A 192 6.15 -37.72 15.84
C GLN A 192 6.40 -36.51 14.95
N ARG A 193 6.33 -35.30 15.52
CA ARG A 193 6.84 -34.10 14.85
C ARG A 193 8.29 -34.39 14.44
N PRO A 194 8.69 -34.17 13.19
CA PRO A 194 10.09 -34.30 12.80
C PRO A 194 10.98 -33.52 13.77
N ALA A 195 12.11 -34.10 14.16
CA ALA A 195 13.06 -33.41 15.01
C ALA A 195 13.54 -32.13 14.30
N LEU A 196 13.50 -31.00 15.02
CA LEU A 196 14.00 -29.71 14.53
C LEU A 196 15.53 -29.70 14.63
N ASP A 197 16.19 -30.47 13.76
CA ASP A 197 17.66 -30.51 13.60
C ASP A 197 18.20 -29.26 12.86
N LYS A 198 17.64 -28.08 13.20
CA LYS A 198 18.05 -26.77 12.70
C LYS A 198 17.90 -25.74 13.82
N ASN A 199 18.90 -24.87 13.97
CA ASN A 199 18.76 -23.66 14.77
C ASN A 199 17.55 -22.84 14.28
N PRO A 200 16.86 -22.10 15.17
CA PRO A 200 15.81 -21.18 14.75
C PRO A 200 16.38 -20.13 13.79
N SER A 201 15.60 -19.71 12.80
CA SER A 201 16.07 -18.72 11.82
C SER A 201 16.29 -17.37 12.48
N GLY A 202 15.53 -17.09 13.53
CA GLY A 202 15.55 -15.86 14.28
C GLY A 202 14.42 -15.86 15.30
N TYR A 203 13.99 -14.69 15.68
CA TYR A 203 13.05 -14.49 16.79
C TYR A 203 12.00 -13.44 16.40
N LEU A 204 10.76 -13.72 16.76
CA LEU A 204 9.67 -12.75 16.82
C LEU A 204 9.62 -12.19 18.25
N HIS A 205 9.83 -10.89 18.37
CA HIS A 205 9.74 -10.17 19.63
C HIS A 205 8.38 -9.49 19.67
N THR A 206 7.64 -9.73 20.75
CA THR A 206 6.39 -9.04 21.05
C THR A 206 6.66 -8.03 22.14
N TYR A 207 6.37 -6.77 21.86
CA TYR A 207 6.53 -5.64 22.77
C TYR A 207 5.17 -5.01 23.08
N ARG A 208 5.08 -4.28 24.20
CA ARG A 208 3.91 -3.47 24.56
C ARG A 208 4.32 -2.07 24.97
N THR A 209 3.51 -1.07 24.61
CA THR A 209 3.79 0.34 24.88
C THR A 209 3.61 0.68 26.37
N LYS A 210 4.68 1.15 27.02
CA LYS A 210 4.69 1.53 28.46
C LYS A 210 3.80 2.73 28.79
N HIS A 211 3.64 3.61 27.81
CA HIS A 211 2.91 4.86 27.86
C HIS A 211 2.41 5.18 26.43
N PRO A 212 1.55 6.18 26.23
CA PRO A 212 1.21 6.63 24.88
C PRO A 212 2.46 7.12 24.15
N LEU A 213 2.74 6.60 22.95
CA LEU A 213 3.86 7.02 22.12
C LEU A 213 3.43 8.15 21.19
N ARG A 214 4.25 9.19 21.06
CA ARG A 214 3.99 10.38 20.25
C ARG A 214 4.89 10.37 19.01
N LEU A 215 4.30 10.11 17.85
CA LEU A 215 4.99 9.84 16.59
C LEU A 215 4.66 10.88 15.53
N LEU A 216 5.56 11.11 14.57
CA LEU A 216 5.20 11.77 13.31
C LEU A 216 4.79 10.70 12.30
N TYR A 217 3.55 10.77 11.79
CA TYR A 217 3.06 9.89 10.74
C TYR A 217 3.21 10.53 9.36
N VAL A 218 3.88 9.84 8.44
CA VAL A 218 4.01 10.21 7.02
C VAL A 218 3.04 9.34 6.19
N ASP A 219 2.12 9.96 5.44
CA ASP A 219 1.10 9.23 4.67
C ASP A 219 1.63 8.53 3.39
N GLY A 220 0.77 7.77 2.70
CA GLY A 220 1.15 6.96 1.54
C GLY A 220 1.91 5.67 1.92
N GLN A 221 2.56 5.02 0.94
CA GLN A 221 3.62 4.03 1.19
C GLN A 221 4.94 4.79 1.39
N SER A 222 4.98 5.64 2.39
CA SER A 222 6.11 6.51 2.72
C SER A 222 7.41 5.75 3.03
N ALA A 223 7.35 4.44 3.30
CA ALA A 223 8.49 3.57 3.49
C ALA A 223 8.85 2.71 2.26
N ALA A 224 8.12 2.79 1.14
CA ALA A 224 8.47 2.06 -0.08
C ALA A 224 9.76 2.61 -0.70
N LYS A 225 10.81 1.77 -0.75
CA LYS A 225 12.13 2.16 -1.27
C LYS A 225 12.12 2.14 -2.80
N SER A 226 11.73 3.26 -3.42
CA SER A 226 11.54 3.41 -4.88
C SER A 226 11.81 4.85 -5.35
N THR A 227 12.10 5.04 -6.63
CA THR A 227 12.32 6.35 -7.28
C THR A 227 11.03 7.13 -7.59
N LYS A 228 9.87 6.50 -7.36
CA LYS A 228 8.53 7.02 -7.71
C LYS A 228 8.06 8.23 -6.90
N GLY A 229 8.74 8.57 -5.80
CA GLY A 229 8.42 9.72 -4.93
C GLY A 229 7.93 9.37 -3.54
N THR A 230 7.80 8.07 -3.25
CA THR A 230 7.46 7.48 -1.94
C THR A 230 8.37 7.93 -0.79
N LEU A 231 9.61 8.33 -1.10
CA LEU A 231 10.55 8.84 -0.10
C LEU A 231 10.64 10.36 -0.05
N ASP A 232 9.99 11.13 -0.95
CA ASP A 232 10.17 12.59 -1.04
C ASP A 232 9.90 13.30 0.30
N MET A 233 8.87 12.88 1.03
CA MET A 233 8.53 13.43 2.35
C MET A 233 9.59 13.14 3.44
N GLN A 234 10.30 12.02 3.36
CA GLN A 234 11.39 11.72 4.30
C GLN A 234 12.70 12.37 3.84
N ASP A 235 13.09 12.16 2.58
CA ASP A 235 14.40 12.48 2.04
C ASP A 235 14.57 13.95 1.63
N LEU A 236 13.48 14.60 1.18
CA LEU A 236 13.49 16.02 0.83
C LEU A 236 12.92 16.86 1.98
N VAL A 237 11.74 16.54 2.51
CA VAL A 237 11.09 17.41 3.51
C VAL A 237 11.74 17.28 4.89
N LEU A 238 11.67 16.11 5.53
CA LEU A 238 12.19 15.91 6.89
C LEU A 238 13.72 16.01 6.94
N LEU A 239 14.45 15.21 6.16
CA LEU A 239 15.92 15.19 6.12
C LEU A 239 16.56 16.39 5.39
N HIS A 240 15.85 17.50 5.22
CA HIS A 240 16.39 18.78 4.76
C HIS A 240 17.20 18.70 3.45
N GLU A 241 16.66 18.03 2.43
CA GLU A 241 17.32 17.79 1.13
C GLU A 241 18.67 17.03 1.23
N ASN A 242 18.91 16.32 2.36
CA ASN A 242 20.07 15.47 2.62
C ASN A 242 19.65 13.99 2.76
N PRO A 243 19.25 13.32 1.66
CA PRO A 243 18.99 11.89 1.64
C PRO A 243 20.24 11.04 1.95
N PRO A 244 20.08 9.76 2.31
CA PRO A 244 21.18 8.78 2.31
C PRO A 244 21.84 8.66 0.93
N GLU A 245 23.16 8.45 0.88
CA GLU A 245 23.89 8.36 -0.39
C GLU A 245 23.36 7.25 -1.31
N GLU A 246 22.90 6.14 -0.74
CA GLU A 246 22.31 5.02 -1.48
C GLU A 246 21.02 5.42 -2.21
N ALA A 247 20.23 6.34 -1.66
CA ALA A 247 19.04 6.87 -2.30
C ALA A 247 19.40 7.79 -3.48
N VAL A 248 20.43 8.65 -3.32
CA VAL A 248 20.99 9.47 -4.41
C VAL A 248 21.50 8.57 -5.55
N LYS A 249 22.30 7.56 -5.22
CA LYS A 249 22.86 6.58 -6.18
C LYS A 249 21.77 5.77 -6.87
N ALA A 250 20.68 5.44 -6.19
CA ALA A 250 19.52 4.78 -6.79
C ALA A 250 18.77 5.70 -7.78
N THR A 251 18.52 6.95 -7.41
CA THR A 251 17.86 7.94 -8.29
C THR A 251 18.68 8.24 -9.54
N GLN A 252 20.02 8.36 -9.41
CA GLN A 252 20.92 8.53 -10.55
C GLN A 252 20.86 7.34 -11.53
N ARG A 253 20.82 6.11 -11.01
CA ARG A 253 20.65 4.89 -11.84
C ARG A 253 19.28 4.86 -12.51
N GLY A 254 18.21 5.22 -11.79
CA GLY A 254 16.85 5.28 -12.33
C GLY A 254 16.72 6.24 -13.51
N ARG A 255 17.30 7.44 -13.42
CA ARG A 255 17.39 8.37 -14.56
C ARG A 255 18.12 7.74 -15.74
N LYS A 256 19.33 7.23 -15.52
CA LYS A 256 20.11 6.61 -16.61
C LYS A 256 19.37 5.47 -17.32
N VAL A 257 18.62 4.62 -16.59
CA VAL A 257 17.83 3.54 -17.21
C VAL A 257 16.69 4.09 -18.08
N ASN A 258 16.08 5.21 -17.71
CA ASN A 258 15.11 5.89 -18.58
C ASN A 258 15.80 6.52 -19.80
N ASP A 259 16.93 7.21 -19.60
CA ASP A 259 17.72 7.82 -20.69
C ASP A 259 18.18 6.75 -21.72
N ASP A 260 18.73 5.63 -21.24
CA ASP A 260 19.16 4.48 -22.05
C ASP A 260 17.97 3.80 -22.77
N ALA A 261 16.75 3.90 -22.23
CA ALA A 261 15.53 3.37 -22.85
C ALA A 261 14.93 4.31 -23.90
N GLU A 262 14.98 5.63 -23.69
CA GLU A 262 14.54 6.65 -24.64
C GLU A 262 15.44 6.67 -25.89
N TYR A 263 16.77 6.53 -25.70
CA TYR A 263 17.73 6.35 -26.79
C TYR A 263 17.71 4.93 -27.42
N GLY A 264 16.92 4.00 -26.88
CA GLY A 264 16.89 2.60 -27.31
C GLY A 264 16.30 2.35 -28.70
N PHE A 265 15.65 3.34 -29.32
CA PHE A 265 14.97 3.15 -30.62
C PHE A 265 15.87 3.41 -31.85
N ASP A 266 17.04 4.05 -31.71
CA ASP A 266 17.77 4.58 -32.87
C ASP A 266 19.30 4.34 -32.83
N ARG A 267 19.72 3.06 -32.86
CA ARG A 267 21.05 2.68 -33.36
C ARG A 267 21.22 1.21 -33.78
N PHE A 268 21.05 0.93 -35.07
CA PHE A 268 21.69 -0.21 -35.72
C PHE A 268 23.09 0.20 -36.23
N ARG A 269 24.11 -0.60 -35.89
CA ARG A 269 25.53 -0.53 -36.34
C ARG A 269 26.28 0.75 -35.95
N HIS A 270 27.40 0.58 -35.24
CA HIS A 270 28.67 0.30 -35.93
C HIS A 270 29.69 -0.26 -34.92
N ASP A 271 30.36 -1.35 -35.28
CA ASP A 271 31.54 -1.86 -34.57
C ASP A 271 32.78 -1.00 -34.88
N GLU A 272 33.62 -0.75 -33.87
CA GLU A 272 35.09 -0.66 -33.94
C GLU A 272 35.65 -0.56 -32.48
N PRO A 273 36.83 -1.11 -32.17
CA PRO A 273 37.34 -1.20 -30.79
C PRO A 273 38.34 -0.10 -30.43
N HIS A 274 38.36 0.35 -29.17
CA HIS A 274 39.41 1.19 -28.60
C HIS A 274 39.97 0.63 -27.28
N PRO A 275 41.23 0.96 -26.92
CA PRO A 275 42.07 0.07 -26.12
C PRO A 275 42.03 0.35 -24.61
N ASN A 276 42.72 -0.51 -23.85
CA ASN A 276 43.16 -0.20 -22.49
C ASN A 276 43.97 1.11 -22.47
N ASP A 277 43.94 1.86 -21.36
CA ASP A 277 45.20 2.00 -20.61
C ASP A 277 45.07 2.43 -19.14
N LEU A 278 46.10 2.01 -18.40
CA LEU A 278 46.70 2.59 -17.18
C LEU A 278 45.81 3.02 -15.99
N GLN A 279 45.96 2.25 -14.90
CA GLN A 279 45.59 2.59 -13.53
C GLN A 279 46.77 3.24 -12.79
N MET A 280 46.55 4.36 -12.10
CA MET A 280 47.52 5.02 -11.20
C MET A 280 46.87 5.39 -9.84
N PRO A 281 47.66 5.58 -8.76
CA PRO A 281 47.23 5.24 -7.41
C PRO A 281 46.58 6.38 -6.61
N ASN A 282 45.98 5.97 -5.49
CA ASN A 282 45.21 6.77 -4.55
C ASN A 282 46.07 7.18 -3.34
N GLU A 283 46.10 8.47 -2.99
CA GLU A 283 46.62 8.96 -1.70
C GLU A 283 46.00 10.31 -1.31
N LEU A 284 45.85 10.53 0.01
CA LEU A 284 45.15 11.64 0.73
C LEU A 284 43.70 11.38 1.17
N HIS A 285 43.54 10.82 2.37
CA HIS A 285 42.78 11.43 3.49
C HIS A 285 42.85 10.51 4.72
N ALA A 286 43.87 10.72 5.55
CA ALA A 286 44.08 9.97 6.79
C ALA A 286 43.99 10.90 8.00
N GLU A 287 42.78 11.38 8.33
CA GLU A 287 42.51 12.08 9.61
C GLU A 287 41.00 12.11 9.95
N GLN A 288 40.43 10.95 10.28
CA GLN A 288 39.08 10.83 10.87
C GLN A 288 38.93 9.49 11.62
N SER A 289 39.76 9.30 12.66
CA SER A 289 39.90 8.04 13.41
C SER A 289 39.69 8.19 14.92
N ALA A 290 38.56 8.78 15.30
CA ALA A 290 38.00 8.73 16.66
C ALA A 290 36.47 8.69 16.59
N ALA A 291 35.83 8.00 17.56
CA ALA A 291 34.37 7.90 17.72
C ALA A 291 33.56 7.29 16.54
N ALA A 292 33.91 6.06 16.12
CA ALA A 292 33.05 5.26 15.23
C ALA A 292 33.13 3.74 15.48
N GLN A 293 32.56 3.25 16.59
CA GLN A 293 32.20 1.82 16.72
C GLN A 293 30.76 1.58 16.23
N GLY A 294 30.44 2.10 15.03
CA GLY A 294 29.16 1.90 14.37
C GLY A 294 29.18 0.64 13.49
N THR A 295 28.28 -0.30 13.75
CA THR A 295 28.05 -1.46 12.89
C THR A 295 27.47 -1.04 11.55
N LYS A 296 28.04 -1.52 10.44
CA LYS A 296 27.61 -1.15 9.07
C LYS A 296 26.24 -1.73 8.71
N HIS A 297 25.17 -1.10 9.17
CA HIS A 297 23.79 -1.49 8.87
C HIS A 297 23.31 -0.94 7.51
N GLY A 298 23.80 -1.52 6.42
CA GLY A 298 23.32 -1.21 5.07
C GLY A 298 21.91 -1.80 4.81
N GLY A 299 20.92 -0.93 4.61
CA GLY A 299 19.57 -1.28 4.13
C GLY A 299 19.29 -0.76 2.71
N PRO A 300 18.22 -1.22 2.02
CA PRO A 300 17.83 -0.70 0.72
C PRO A 300 17.67 0.83 0.75
N MET A 301 18.23 1.54 -0.24
CA MET A 301 18.23 3.02 -0.31
C MET A 301 18.61 3.71 1.02
N GLY A 302 19.56 3.13 1.77
CA GLY A 302 20.17 3.73 2.95
C GLY A 302 19.27 3.72 4.20
N GLU A 303 18.37 2.75 4.30
CA GLU A 303 17.26 2.80 5.27
C GLU A 303 17.66 2.98 6.74
N SER A 304 18.70 2.30 7.23
CA SER A 304 19.14 2.49 8.62
C SER A 304 19.69 3.90 8.86
N VAL A 305 20.39 4.49 7.88
CA VAL A 305 20.90 5.87 7.95
C VAL A 305 19.75 6.87 7.94
N ARG A 306 18.66 6.59 7.21
CA ARG A 306 17.42 7.37 7.26
C ARG A 306 16.79 7.31 8.65
N ALA A 307 16.64 6.13 9.23
CA ALA A 307 16.11 5.94 10.58
C ALA A 307 16.95 6.63 11.67
N GLU A 308 18.28 6.47 11.62
CA GLU A 308 19.22 7.12 12.53
C GLU A 308 19.13 8.65 12.47
N ARG A 309 19.09 9.24 11.26
CA ARG A 309 18.97 10.69 11.06
C ARG A 309 17.61 11.24 11.54
N LEU A 310 16.51 10.56 11.23
CA LEU A 310 15.16 10.96 11.66
C LEU A 310 15.04 10.93 13.20
N CYS A 311 15.62 9.93 13.85
CA CYS A 311 15.68 9.87 15.31
C CYS A 311 16.64 10.91 15.93
N GLU A 312 17.67 11.34 15.21
CA GLU A 312 18.49 12.48 15.66
C GLU A 312 17.73 13.81 15.57
N GLN A 313 16.93 14.03 14.52
CA GLN A 313 16.01 15.19 14.46
C GLN A 313 14.96 15.13 15.58
N ALA A 314 14.43 13.95 15.89
CA ALA A 314 13.49 13.76 16.99
C ALA A 314 14.09 14.12 18.36
N ARG A 315 15.37 13.76 18.59
CA ARG A 315 16.12 14.18 19.80
C ARG A 315 16.45 15.68 19.81
N THR A 316 16.80 16.27 18.66
CA THR A 316 17.38 17.62 18.60
C THR A 316 16.39 18.70 18.17
N GLU A 317 15.89 18.66 16.94
CA GLU A 317 14.98 19.66 16.38
C GLU A 317 13.60 19.68 17.07
N TYR A 318 13.19 18.54 17.64
CA TYR A 318 11.90 18.34 18.30
C TYR A 318 11.99 18.18 19.82
N ASP A 319 13.13 18.53 20.45
CA ASP A 319 13.29 18.56 21.93
C ASP A 319 12.98 17.22 22.62
N GLY A 320 13.24 16.09 21.94
CA GLY A 320 12.92 14.75 22.43
C GLY A 320 11.42 14.44 22.55
N ARG A 321 10.53 15.29 22.01
CA ARG A 321 9.07 15.16 22.14
C ARG A 321 8.43 14.18 21.15
N ILE A 322 9.22 13.60 20.25
CA ILE A 322 8.80 12.61 19.26
C ILE A 322 9.56 11.31 19.53
N ASP A 323 8.84 10.24 19.83
CA ASP A 323 9.41 8.94 20.18
C ASP A 323 9.85 8.15 18.94
N GLY A 324 9.33 8.52 17.76
CA GLY A 324 9.58 7.81 16.50
C GLY A 324 8.77 8.32 15.29
N ILE A 325 8.95 7.63 14.17
CA ILE A 325 8.30 7.93 12.88
C ILE A 325 7.40 6.76 12.48
N LEU A 326 6.11 7.04 12.25
CA LEU A 326 5.11 6.11 11.73
C LEU A 326 5.00 6.27 10.20
N ARG A 327 4.94 5.17 9.47
CA ARG A 327 4.90 5.14 7.99
C ARG A 327 4.41 3.77 7.49
N MET A 328 4.33 3.59 6.17
CA MET A 328 3.84 2.32 5.59
C MET A 328 4.77 1.77 4.50
N GLU A 329 5.05 0.47 4.57
CA GLU A 329 5.68 -0.34 3.51
C GLU A 329 4.63 -1.35 2.99
N ALA A 330 4.79 -2.65 3.31
CA ALA A 330 3.76 -3.65 3.14
C ALA A 330 2.79 -3.73 4.33
N GLY A 331 3.26 -3.47 5.55
CA GLY A 331 2.40 -3.14 6.70
C GLY A 331 2.62 -1.69 7.14
N PHE A 332 1.92 -1.27 8.19
CA PHE A 332 2.32 -0.05 8.93
C PHE A 332 3.49 -0.37 9.84
N GLU A 333 4.52 0.48 9.82
CA GLU A 333 5.73 0.34 10.63
C GLU A 333 6.07 1.62 11.39
N ILE A 334 6.68 1.45 12.57
CA ILE A 334 7.22 2.52 13.40
C ILE A 334 8.75 2.36 13.43
N ILE A 335 9.49 3.38 13.00
CA ILE A 335 10.87 3.56 13.47
C ILE A 335 10.77 4.16 14.87
N LEU A 336 11.03 3.37 15.91
CA LEU A 336 11.02 3.85 17.30
C LEU A 336 12.45 4.12 17.75
N CYS A 337 12.68 5.28 18.36
CA CYS A 337 14.04 5.78 18.58
C CYS A 337 14.77 5.13 19.76
N ASP A 338 14.06 4.73 20.81
CA ASP A 338 14.58 3.91 21.92
C ASP A 338 13.51 2.91 22.38
N PHE A 339 13.77 1.61 22.18
CA PHE A 339 12.86 0.55 22.61
C PHE A 339 12.88 0.40 24.15
N SER A 340 14.04 0.56 24.80
CA SER A 340 14.18 0.35 26.24
C SER A 340 13.45 1.40 27.09
N GLN A 341 13.38 2.63 26.60
CA GLN A 341 12.62 3.72 27.19
C GLN A 341 11.10 3.47 27.09
N HIS A 342 10.63 3.07 25.90
CA HIS A 342 9.21 3.16 25.52
C HIS A 342 8.43 1.84 25.59
N LEU A 343 9.08 0.68 25.57
CA LEU A 343 8.44 -0.63 25.45
C LEU A 343 8.77 -1.59 26.60
N ASP A 344 7.80 -2.40 27.01
CA ASP A 344 8.01 -3.62 27.77
C ASP A 344 8.10 -4.84 26.85
N VAL A 345 8.93 -5.81 27.22
CA VAL A 345 9.01 -7.11 26.52
C VAL A 345 7.87 -8.00 26.99
N VAL A 346 6.99 -8.40 26.07
CA VAL A 346 5.90 -9.35 26.35
C VAL A 346 6.39 -10.78 26.12
N SER A 347 7.06 -11.02 25.00
CA SER A 347 7.64 -12.33 24.68
C SER A 347 8.76 -12.19 23.64
N ILE A 348 9.66 -13.18 23.62
CA ILE A 348 10.60 -13.41 22.53
C ILE A 348 10.47 -14.89 22.15
N ALA A 349 9.98 -15.15 20.94
CA ALA A 349 9.66 -16.48 20.46
C ALA A 349 10.55 -16.84 19.28
N ALA A 350 11.16 -18.03 19.31
CA ALA A 350 11.98 -18.54 18.21
C ALA A 350 11.10 -18.87 16.98
N ALA A 351 11.45 -18.32 15.81
CA ALA A 351 10.72 -18.52 14.56
C ALA A 351 11.19 -19.79 13.83
N ASN A 352 10.25 -20.47 13.16
CA ASN A 352 10.51 -21.67 12.37
C ASN A 352 11.00 -21.31 10.94
N PRO A 353 12.23 -21.69 10.55
CA PRO A 353 12.80 -21.36 9.23
C PRO A 353 12.01 -21.82 7.99
N GLY A 354 11.00 -22.69 8.16
CA GLY A 354 10.28 -23.33 7.05
C GLY A 354 8.78 -23.06 6.97
N THR A 355 8.22 -22.19 7.82
CA THR A 355 6.79 -21.82 7.78
C THR A 355 6.51 -20.35 8.10
N ASP A 356 7.41 -19.67 8.82
CA ASP A 356 7.04 -18.43 9.51
C ASP A 356 7.38 -17.18 8.67
N GLY A 357 6.87 -17.16 7.43
CA GLY A 357 6.86 -15.99 6.55
C GLY A 357 7.77 -16.07 5.31
N PRO A 358 7.52 -15.20 4.30
CA PRO A 358 8.15 -15.30 2.98
C PRO A 358 9.67 -15.07 2.94
N GLY A 359 10.40 -16.16 2.68
CA GLY A 359 11.79 -16.15 2.20
C GLY A 359 11.93 -15.97 0.68
N PRO A 360 13.16 -15.92 0.14
CA PRO A 360 13.38 -15.92 -1.32
C PRO A 360 12.85 -17.16 -2.04
N ASP A 361 12.76 -18.28 -1.31
CA ASP A 361 12.26 -19.58 -1.78
C ASP A 361 10.84 -19.87 -1.20
N ALA A 362 10.08 -18.83 -0.83
CA ALA A 362 8.73 -18.97 -0.27
C ALA A 362 7.78 -19.72 -1.21
N ARG A 363 6.87 -20.51 -0.64
CA ARG A 363 5.80 -21.13 -1.42
C ARG A 363 4.67 -20.12 -1.65
N SER A 364 3.85 -20.37 -2.67
CA SER A 364 2.72 -19.48 -2.97
C SER A 364 1.67 -19.45 -1.84
N ASP A 365 1.49 -20.56 -1.10
CA ASP A 365 0.64 -20.60 0.08
C ASP A 365 1.17 -19.74 1.25
N ASP A 366 2.50 -19.67 1.45
CA ASP A 366 3.12 -18.77 2.43
C ASP A 366 2.94 -17.29 2.02
N MET A 367 3.14 -16.99 0.72
CA MET A 367 2.94 -15.66 0.13
C MET A 367 1.47 -15.21 0.21
N LEU A 368 0.52 -16.10 -0.07
CA LEU A 368 -0.91 -15.83 0.05
C LEU A 368 -1.29 -15.51 1.50
N SER A 369 -0.86 -16.35 2.45
CA SER A 369 -1.11 -16.11 3.89
C SER A 369 -0.59 -14.75 4.34
N TYR A 370 0.63 -14.39 3.91
CA TYR A 370 1.21 -13.07 4.17
C TYR A 370 0.35 -11.93 3.58
N TYR A 371 -0.05 -12.02 2.30
CA TYR A 371 -0.88 -10.99 1.69
C TYR A 371 -2.30 -10.94 2.24
N GLN A 372 -2.85 -12.04 2.78
CA GLN A 372 -4.13 -12.03 3.48
C GLN A 372 -4.05 -11.31 4.82
N ALA A 373 -3.01 -11.58 5.62
CA ALA A 373 -2.75 -10.87 6.88
C ALA A 373 -2.57 -9.37 6.65
N VAL A 374 -1.74 -9.00 5.67
CA VAL A 374 -1.54 -7.62 5.20
C VAL A 374 -2.85 -6.99 4.72
N ALA A 375 -3.57 -7.63 3.77
CA ALA A 375 -4.81 -7.09 3.20
C ALA A 375 -5.94 -6.92 4.22
N SER A 376 -5.90 -7.62 5.36
CA SER A 376 -6.81 -7.39 6.48
C SER A 376 -6.65 -6.01 7.16
N ARG A 377 -5.73 -5.16 6.67
CA ARG A 377 -5.50 -3.76 7.07
C ARG A 377 -5.86 -2.73 5.99
N TYR A 378 -6.44 -3.15 4.87
CA TYR A 378 -6.83 -2.28 3.76
C TYR A 378 -7.74 -1.11 4.17
N ASP A 379 -8.68 -1.35 5.09
CA ASP A 379 -9.62 -0.35 5.61
C ASP A 379 -9.16 0.33 6.92
N GLY A 380 -8.00 -0.07 7.45
CA GLY A 380 -7.41 0.50 8.66
C GLY A 380 -6.74 -0.55 9.56
N ILE A 381 -5.86 -0.10 10.46
CA ILE A 381 -5.21 -0.97 11.44
C ILE A 381 -6.09 -1.35 12.65
N GLY A 382 -7.27 -0.76 12.77
CA GLY A 382 -8.32 -1.12 13.73
C GLY A 382 -8.03 -0.76 15.19
N GLY A 383 -9.04 -0.99 16.04
CA GLY A 383 -8.92 -1.03 17.51
C GLY A 383 -8.48 0.25 18.23
N GLY A 384 -8.41 1.40 17.55
CA GLY A 384 -7.82 2.62 18.11
C GLY A 384 -6.30 2.52 18.36
N ARG A 385 -5.61 1.57 17.71
CA ARG A 385 -4.16 1.33 17.89
C ARG A 385 -3.28 2.53 17.51
N VAL A 386 -3.81 3.45 16.70
CA VAL A 386 -3.28 4.80 16.44
C VAL A 386 -4.45 5.78 16.46
N VAL A 387 -4.23 6.97 17.04
CA VAL A 387 -5.10 8.15 16.94
C VAL A 387 -4.32 9.27 16.25
N LEU A 388 -4.93 9.98 15.30
CA LEU A 388 -4.31 11.10 14.59
C LEU A 388 -4.91 12.46 15.04
N ASP A 389 -4.06 13.49 15.12
CA ASP A 389 -4.53 14.88 15.15
C ASP A 389 -4.88 15.32 13.72
N TYR A 390 -6.17 15.28 13.39
CA TYR A 390 -6.69 15.70 12.09
C TYR A 390 -6.97 17.20 12.00
N ASP A 391 -6.97 17.94 13.11
CA ASP A 391 -7.22 19.39 13.11
C ASP A 391 -5.93 20.18 12.81
N HIS A 392 -4.76 19.60 13.12
CA HIS A 392 -3.45 20.26 13.00
C HIS A 392 -2.46 19.53 12.08
N PHE A 393 -2.93 18.52 11.34
CA PHE A 393 -2.14 17.89 10.27
C PHE A 393 -1.67 18.90 9.23
N LEU A 394 -0.54 18.59 8.61
CA LEU A 394 0.12 19.44 7.61
C LEU A 394 0.18 18.68 6.29
N THR A 395 -0.10 19.33 5.17
CA THR A 395 0.06 18.71 3.85
C THR A 395 0.58 19.68 2.80
N LEU A 396 1.52 19.23 1.97
CA LEU A 396 2.11 20.06 0.92
C LEU A 396 1.11 20.43 -0.18
N PHE A 397 -0.02 19.72 -0.29
CA PHE A 397 -1.16 20.14 -1.13
C PHE A 397 -1.74 21.52 -0.73
N ALA A 398 -1.52 21.97 0.52
CA ALA A 398 -1.92 23.28 1.00
C ALA A 398 -0.80 24.34 0.91
N VAL A 399 0.40 23.98 0.43
CA VAL A 399 1.52 24.90 0.22
C VAL A 399 1.58 25.28 -1.25
N GLU A 400 1.57 26.58 -1.53
CA GLU A 400 1.69 27.11 -2.89
C GLU A 400 3.08 26.77 -3.47
N ASP A 401 3.10 26.35 -4.73
CA ASP A 401 4.28 25.95 -5.52
C ASP A 401 5.22 24.86 -4.95
N ALA A 402 5.06 24.34 -3.74
CA ALA A 402 5.98 23.32 -3.19
C ALA A 402 5.89 21.94 -3.86
N LEU A 403 4.84 21.68 -4.64
CA LEU A 403 4.62 20.42 -5.37
C LEU A 403 4.59 20.62 -6.88
N TYR A 404 4.85 19.53 -7.60
CA TYR A 404 4.44 19.33 -8.99
C TYR A 404 3.82 17.94 -9.13
N PHE A 405 3.11 17.69 -10.24
CA PHE A 405 2.69 16.34 -10.61
C PHE A 405 3.59 15.82 -11.72
N ASP A 406 4.07 14.58 -11.62
CA ASP A 406 4.86 13.95 -12.67
C ASP A 406 3.99 13.47 -13.86
N GLU A 407 4.64 13.02 -14.93
CA GLU A 407 4.01 12.53 -16.16
C GLU A 407 3.01 11.38 -15.93
N THR A 408 3.09 10.69 -14.79
CA THR A 408 2.16 9.62 -14.39
C THR A 408 1.09 10.08 -13.40
N GLY A 409 0.95 11.40 -13.22
CA GLY A 409 -0.05 12.04 -12.36
C GLY A 409 0.24 11.95 -10.86
N ARG A 410 1.48 11.63 -10.45
CA ARG A 410 1.83 11.47 -9.02
C ARG A 410 2.37 12.78 -8.47
N PRO A 411 1.97 13.21 -7.26
CA PRO A 411 2.55 14.38 -6.63
C PRO A 411 4.02 14.11 -6.29
N ARG A 412 4.88 15.10 -6.50
CA ARG A 412 6.32 15.11 -6.24
C ARG A 412 6.70 16.42 -5.56
N VAL A 413 7.66 16.37 -4.62
CA VAL A 413 8.13 17.58 -3.94
C VAL A 413 9.14 18.32 -4.84
N LYS A 414 8.95 19.64 -5.06
CA LYS A 414 9.97 20.44 -5.74
C LYS A 414 11.20 20.56 -4.84
N ASN A 415 12.38 20.26 -5.38
CA ASN A 415 13.65 20.26 -4.63
C ASN A 415 14.17 21.69 -4.40
N GLU A 416 13.40 22.49 -3.64
CA GLU A 416 13.58 23.92 -3.45
C GLU A 416 13.39 24.30 -1.97
N SER A 417 14.49 24.31 -1.20
CA SER A 417 14.51 24.68 0.23
C SER A 417 13.69 25.91 0.61
N GLN A 418 13.60 26.94 -0.25
CA GLN A 418 12.83 28.15 0.05
C GLN A 418 11.31 27.91 0.11
N LEU A 419 10.77 27.01 -0.72
CA LEU A 419 9.36 26.62 -0.74
C LEU A 419 9.04 25.62 0.38
N ILE A 420 9.97 24.73 0.73
CA ILE A 420 9.79 23.69 1.76
C ILE A 420 10.00 24.24 3.18
N ALA A 421 10.88 25.24 3.38
CA ALA A 421 11.22 25.75 4.72
C ALA A 421 10.04 26.26 5.59
N PRO A 422 8.99 26.91 5.05
CA PRO A 422 7.77 27.20 5.80
C PRO A 422 7.08 25.93 6.35
N PHE A 423 7.04 24.86 5.54
CA PHE A 423 6.43 23.59 5.91
C PHE A 423 7.25 22.84 6.98
N ARG A 424 8.59 22.82 6.87
CA ARG A 424 9.49 22.31 7.91
C ARG A 424 9.27 22.99 9.26
N ARG A 425 9.15 24.33 9.29
CA ARG A 425 8.81 25.08 10.51
C ARG A 425 7.43 24.73 11.05
N GLY A 426 6.47 24.43 10.16
CA GLY A 426 5.16 23.87 10.55
C GLY A 426 5.31 22.53 11.27
N ILE A 427 6.08 21.58 10.71
CA ILE A 427 6.33 20.27 11.32
C ILE A 427 7.03 20.44 12.67
N GLN A 428 8.04 21.31 12.77
CA GLN A 428 8.72 21.59 14.03
C GLN A 428 7.75 22.18 15.08
N HIS A 429 6.89 23.12 14.69
CA HIS A 429 5.87 23.68 15.59
C HIS A 429 4.85 22.62 16.06
N LEU A 430 4.38 21.76 15.15
CA LEU A 430 3.51 20.62 15.48
C LEU A 430 4.22 19.66 16.47
N ALA A 431 5.46 19.28 16.16
CA ALA A 431 6.27 18.39 16.99
C ALA A 431 6.59 18.98 18.38
N LEU A 432 6.81 20.29 18.50
CA LEU A 432 7.04 20.93 19.80
C LEU A 432 5.74 21.18 20.60
N SER A 433 4.60 21.38 19.94
CA SER A 433 3.33 21.76 20.58
C SER A 433 2.79 20.69 21.55
N ASP A 434 2.39 21.11 22.75
CA ASP A 434 1.56 20.28 23.64
C ASP A 434 0.10 20.43 23.21
N ARG A 435 -0.50 19.28 22.85
CA ARG A 435 -1.87 19.15 22.35
C ARG A 435 -2.63 18.05 23.08
N SER A 436 -2.09 17.56 24.20
CA SER A 436 -2.56 16.37 24.93
C SER A 436 -3.99 16.47 25.48
N ALA A 437 -4.52 17.69 25.63
CA ALA A 437 -5.88 17.95 26.08
C ALA A 437 -6.89 18.28 24.95
N ASP A 438 -6.42 18.45 23.71
CA ASP A 438 -7.27 18.90 22.60
C ASP A 438 -8.08 17.74 22.00
N LYS A 439 -9.39 17.94 21.87
CA LYS A 439 -10.28 16.96 21.25
C LYS A 439 -10.30 17.16 19.73
N SER A 440 -9.43 16.44 19.02
CA SER A 440 -9.50 16.33 17.55
C SER A 440 -10.89 15.85 17.11
N VAL A 441 -11.41 16.43 16.03
CA VAL A 441 -12.56 15.89 15.31
C VAL A 441 -12.09 14.71 14.46
N ASP A 442 -12.92 13.67 14.34
CA ASP A 442 -12.71 12.57 13.39
C ASP A 442 -13.12 13.03 11.97
N TRP A 443 -12.21 13.73 11.32
CA TRP A 443 -12.39 14.18 9.94
C TRP A 443 -12.32 13.03 8.92
N GLN A 444 -11.78 11.85 9.29
CA GLN A 444 -11.83 10.66 8.44
C GLN A 444 -13.25 10.09 8.38
N ALA A 445 -13.93 9.93 9.52
CA ALA A 445 -15.33 9.50 9.54
C ALA A 445 -16.26 10.45 8.75
N ALA A 446 -16.00 11.77 8.81
CA ALA A 446 -16.72 12.75 7.99
C ALA A 446 -16.49 12.55 6.48
N ALA A 447 -15.23 12.33 6.06
CA ALA A 447 -14.89 12.02 4.68
C ALA A 447 -15.50 10.68 4.20
N ASP A 448 -15.56 9.67 5.07
CA ASP A 448 -16.19 8.38 4.78
C ASP A 448 -17.70 8.48 4.60
N MET A 449 -18.39 9.24 5.45
CA MET A 449 -19.83 9.49 5.30
C MET A 449 -20.17 10.12 3.94
N ILE A 450 -19.32 11.03 3.44
CA ILE A 450 -19.46 11.66 2.12
C ILE A 450 -19.13 10.64 1.02
N THR A 451 -18.04 9.89 1.16
CA THR A 451 -17.60 8.88 0.20
C THR A 451 -18.67 7.78 0.02
N ALA A 452 -19.11 7.16 1.11
CA ALA A 452 -20.12 6.10 1.10
C ALA A 452 -21.51 6.58 0.60
N ARG A 453 -21.82 7.88 0.72
CA ARG A 453 -23.08 8.45 0.22
C ARG A 453 -23.10 8.64 -1.30
N TYR A 454 -21.95 8.96 -1.89
CA TYR A 454 -21.90 9.43 -3.28
C TYR A 454 -21.06 8.57 -4.23
N ALA A 455 -20.12 7.75 -3.75
CA ALA A 455 -19.14 7.05 -4.61
C ALA A 455 -19.81 6.17 -5.68
N ASP A 456 -20.71 5.28 -5.28
CA ASP A 456 -21.32 4.32 -6.20
C ASP A 456 -22.30 5.02 -7.16
N ARG A 457 -23.02 6.04 -6.69
CA ARG A 457 -23.92 6.82 -7.55
C ARG A 457 -23.17 7.69 -8.56
N ILE A 458 -22.03 8.28 -8.18
CA ILE A 458 -21.14 8.98 -9.13
C ILE A 458 -20.52 7.98 -10.12
N ALA A 459 -20.13 6.79 -9.68
CA ALA A 459 -19.61 5.75 -10.59
C ALA A 459 -20.65 5.30 -11.63
N TYR A 460 -21.88 5.04 -11.19
CA TYR A 460 -23.00 4.65 -12.05
C TYR A 460 -23.42 5.77 -13.01
N LEU A 461 -23.57 7.00 -12.52
CA LEU A 461 -23.83 8.18 -13.37
C LEU A 461 -22.67 8.47 -14.35
N ALA A 462 -21.46 7.99 -14.09
CA ALA A 462 -20.30 8.15 -14.97
C ALA A 462 -20.06 6.96 -15.91
N SER A 463 -20.69 5.79 -15.70
CA SER A 463 -20.36 4.57 -16.45
C SER A 463 -20.78 4.68 -17.92
N GLY A 464 -22.01 5.10 -18.17
CA GLY A 464 -22.66 5.08 -19.48
C GLY A 464 -23.71 3.98 -19.64
N GLU A 465 -24.07 3.26 -18.56
CA GLU A 465 -25.19 2.29 -18.54
C GLU A 465 -26.57 2.95 -18.66
N ILE A 466 -26.67 4.25 -18.38
CA ILE A 466 -27.91 5.02 -18.50
C ILE A 466 -27.99 5.57 -19.93
N GLU A 467 -28.93 5.06 -20.73
CA GLU A 467 -29.19 5.51 -22.10
C GLU A 467 -30.23 6.65 -22.19
N ASP A 468 -31.06 6.84 -21.15
CA ASP A 468 -32.13 7.85 -21.11
C ASP A 468 -31.76 9.08 -20.28
N VAL A 469 -32.06 10.27 -20.81
CA VAL A 469 -31.72 11.56 -20.18
C VAL A 469 -32.63 11.89 -19.00
N GLU A 470 -33.91 11.49 -19.01
CA GLU A 470 -34.82 11.76 -17.89
C GLU A 470 -34.49 10.86 -16.68
N TYR A 471 -34.13 9.60 -16.93
CA TYR A 471 -33.61 8.68 -15.91
C TYR A 471 -32.28 9.19 -15.34
N PHE A 472 -31.35 9.68 -16.18
CA PHE A 472 -30.11 10.30 -15.72
C PHE A 472 -30.38 11.48 -14.78
N ARG A 473 -31.25 12.41 -15.19
CA ARG A 473 -31.68 13.55 -14.34
C ARG A 473 -32.31 13.08 -13.04
N ALA A 474 -33.16 12.05 -13.09
CA ALA A 474 -33.83 11.49 -11.92
C ALA A 474 -32.85 10.86 -10.92
N GLU A 475 -31.81 10.14 -11.38
CA GLU A 475 -30.78 9.58 -10.49
C GLU A 475 -29.85 10.65 -9.90
N ALA A 476 -29.45 11.66 -10.69
CA ALA A 476 -28.73 12.83 -10.17
C ALA A 476 -29.56 13.58 -9.12
N SER A 477 -30.85 13.80 -9.39
CA SER A 477 -31.80 14.39 -8.45
C SER A 477 -31.96 13.54 -7.18
N ARG A 478 -32.06 12.21 -7.29
CA ARG A 478 -32.14 11.29 -6.14
C ARG A 478 -30.92 11.37 -5.22
N ALA A 479 -29.74 11.73 -5.73
CA ALA A 479 -28.54 11.93 -4.91
C ALA A 479 -28.68 13.09 -3.92
N ILE A 480 -29.20 14.23 -4.37
CA ILE A 480 -29.32 15.47 -3.59
C ILE A 480 -30.68 15.64 -2.89
N ARG A 481 -31.71 14.89 -3.30
CA ARG A 481 -33.10 14.98 -2.80
C ARG A 481 -33.23 15.12 -1.26
N PRO A 482 -32.46 14.43 -0.40
CA PRO A 482 -32.56 14.62 1.06
C PRO A 482 -32.18 16.01 1.58
N HIS A 483 -31.66 16.89 0.73
CA HIS A 483 -31.24 18.26 1.06
C HIS A 483 -32.15 19.33 0.42
N ILE A 484 -33.26 18.92 -0.21
CA ILE A 484 -34.19 19.81 -0.94
C ILE A 484 -35.41 20.14 -0.08
N ASP A 485 -35.61 21.42 0.25
CA ASP A 485 -36.87 21.91 0.83
C ASP A 485 -37.89 22.17 -0.28
N HIS A 486 -38.74 21.17 -0.56
CA HIS A 486 -39.80 21.27 -1.55
C HIS A 486 -40.89 22.32 -1.24
N SER A 487 -40.94 22.87 -0.02
CA SER A 487 -41.87 23.95 0.34
C SER A 487 -41.31 25.35 0.05
N ASN A 488 -39.98 25.49 0.02
CA ASN A 488 -39.28 26.77 -0.12
C ASN A 488 -37.99 26.58 -0.97
N ARG A 489 -38.16 26.28 -2.26
CA ARG A 489 -37.06 25.97 -3.18
C ARG A 489 -36.06 27.13 -3.28
N ASN A 490 -34.80 26.84 -2.95
CA ASN A 490 -33.68 27.77 -3.05
C ASN A 490 -32.39 26.98 -3.31
N THR A 491 -32.02 26.85 -4.59
CA THR A 491 -30.87 26.04 -5.04
C THR A 491 -29.57 26.36 -4.31
N SER A 492 -29.30 27.62 -3.98
CA SER A 492 -28.10 28.03 -3.25
C SER A 492 -28.10 27.52 -1.81
N HIS A 493 -29.25 27.58 -1.13
CA HIS A 493 -29.41 27.05 0.23
C HIS A 493 -29.42 25.52 0.26
N GLU A 494 -30.04 24.88 -0.74
CA GLU A 494 -30.07 23.43 -0.91
C GLU A 494 -28.65 22.87 -1.15
N ILE A 495 -27.87 23.50 -2.03
CA ILE A 495 -26.44 23.18 -2.21
C ILE A 495 -25.69 23.40 -0.89
N GLN A 496 -25.82 24.55 -0.23
CA GLN A 496 -25.14 24.82 1.04
C GLN A 496 -25.50 23.78 2.12
N HIS A 497 -26.76 23.39 2.24
CA HIS A 497 -27.19 22.37 3.20
C HIS A 497 -26.63 20.98 2.86
N CYS A 498 -26.57 20.63 1.56
CA CYS A 498 -25.89 19.44 1.07
C CYS A 498 -24.39 19.45 1.37
N SER A 499 -23.69 20.58 1.14
CA SER A 499 -22.25 20.76 1.40
C SER A 499 -21.88 20.58 2.88
N ASN A 500 -22.80 20.87 3.81
CA ASN A 500 -22.60 20.71 5.25
C ASN A 500 -22.96 19.30 5.79
N TYR A 501 -23.39 18.36 4.92
CA TYR A 501 -23.58 16.97 5.32
C TYR A 501 -22.28 16.37 5.90
N ALA A 502 -22.43 15.57 6.96
CA ALA A 502 -21.34 14.96 7.75
C ALA A 502 -20.38 15.92 8.49
N LEU A 503 -20.64 17.24 8.49
CA LEU A 503 -19.77 18.22 9.16
C LEU A 503 -20.33 18.65 10.54
N PRO A 504 -19.47 18.92 11.56
CA PRO A 504 -19.89 19.41 12.87
C PRO A 504 -20.61 20.77 12.81
N SER A 505 -21.76 20.85 13.49
CA SER A 505 -22.66 22.02 13.45
C SER A 505 -22.14 23.27 14.20
N ASN A 506 -21.07 23.14 14.99
CA ASN A 506 -20.58 24.15 15.94
C ASN A 506 -19.29 24.87 15.48
N ARG A 507 -18.94 24.79 14.19
CA ARG A 507 -17.68 25.36 13.67
C ARG A 507 -17.70 26.89 13.57
N PRO A 508 -16.56 27.59 13.74
CA PRO A 508 -16.51 29.05 13.60
C PRO A 508 -17.05 29.57 12.25
N SER A 509 -17.91 30.58 12.34
CA SER A 509 -18.41 31.32 11.18
C SER A 509 -17.28 32.03 10.41
N ASP A 510 -16.31 32.56 11.14
CA ASP A 510 -15.10 33.22 10.66
C ASP A 510 -14.19 32.28 9.83
N PRO A 511 -13.99 32.54 8.52
CA PRO A 511 -13.12 31.72 7.67
C PRO A 511 -11.65 31.67 8.07
N ALA A 512 -11.13 32.64 8.83
CA ALA A 512 -9.75 32.61 9.31
C ALA A 512 -9.54 31.63 10.49
N LYS A 513 -10.63 31.10 11.07
CA LYS A 513 -10.62 30.15 12.20
C LYS A 513 -11.04 28.74 11.78
N ARG A 514 -10.90 28.43 10.48
CA ARG A 514 -11.33 27.19 9.85
C ARG A 514 -10.14 26.27 9.58
N GLY A 515 -10.04 25.19 10.37
CA GLY A 515 -9.00 24.16 10.19
C GLY A 515 -9.08 23.45 8.83
N LEU A 516 -7.92 23.10 8.26
CA LEU A 516 -7.75 22.67 6.87
C LEU A 516 -8.62 21.47 6.45
N ALA A 517 -8.88 20.54 7.37
CA ALA A 517 -9.62 19.31 7.10
C ALA A 517 -11.05 19.58 6.61
N TYR A 518 -11.89 20.26 7.41
CA TYR A 518 -13.24 20.64 6.97
C TYR A 518 -13.20 21.52 5.73
N ASP A 519 -12.28 22.47 5.58
CA ASP A 519 -12.34 23.35 4.39
C ASP A 519 -12.07 22.59 3.09
N SER A 520 -11.27 21.53 3.16
CA SER A 520 -11.12 20.56 2.07
C SER A 520 -12.37 19.69 1.89
N ILE A 521 -12.93 19.13 2.97
CA ILE A 521 -14.11 18.26 2.95
C ILE A 521 -15.37 19.00 2.47
N TYR A 522 -15.61 20.21 2.97
CA TYR A 522 -16.69 21.11 2.53
C TYR A 522 -16.51 21.53 1.07
N THR A 523 -15.29 21.83 0.62
CA THR A 523 -15.04 22.16 -0.79
C THR A 523 -15.37 20.97 -1.69
N VAL A 524 -14.89 19.76 -1.34
CA VAL A 524 -15.17 18.51 -2.07
C VAL A 524 -16.66 18.20 -2.10
N ASN A 525 -17.33 18.22 -0.94
CA ASN A 525 -18.76 17.97 -0.85
C ASN A 525 -19.58 19.04 -1.58
N SER A 526 -19.14 20.32 -1.55
CA SER A 526 -19.80 21.39 -2.30
C SER A 526 -19.63 21.30 -3.80
N VAL A 527 -18.51 20.75 -4.30
CA VAL A 527 -18.36 20.41 -5.72
C VAL A 527 -19.31 19.26 -6.07
N ILE A 528 -19.34 18.18 -5.29
CA ILE A 528 -20.27 17.05 -5.48
C ILE A 528 -21.74 17.51 -5.53
N CYS A 529 -22.20 18.22 -4.50
CA CYS A 529 -23.56 18.71 -4.38
C CYS A 529 -23.94 19.67 -5.53
N ARG A 530 -23.02 20.57 -5.93
CA ARG A 530 -23.25 21.47 -7.07
C ARG A 530 -23.33 20.69 -8.39
N THR A 531 -22.37 19.83 -8.71
CA THR A 531 -22.33 19.11 -9.98
C THR A 531 -23.51 18.13 -10.10
N LEU A 532 -23.95 17.49 -9.01
CA LEU A 532 -25.18 16.68 -9.00
C LEU A 532 -26.45 17.52 -9.20
N THR A 533 -26.49 18.75 -8.66
CA THR A 533 -27.60 19.68 -8.89
C THR A 533 -27.68 20.09 -10.36
N GLU A 534 -26.57 20.52 -10.95
CA GLU A 534 -26.49 20.89 -12.37
C GLU A 534 -26.79 19.67 -13.28
N ALA A 535 -26.25 18.49 -12.95
CA ALA A 535 -26.52 17.22 -13.64
C ALA A 535 -28.00 16.79 -13.59
N SER A 536 -28.75 17.17 -12.55
CA SER A 536 -30.20 16.91 -12.50
C SER A 536 -31.04 17.73 -13.50
N THR A 537 -30.41 18.66 -14.23
CA THR A 537 -31.06 19.58 -15.17
C THR A 537 -30.44 19.61 -16.59
N VAL A 538 -29.53 18.68 -16.94
CA VAL A 538 -28.83 18.72 -18.24
C VAL A 538 -29.75 18.45 -19.44
N ASP A 539 -29.62 19.22 -20.51
CA ASP A 539 -30.39 19.03 -21.75
C ASP A 539 -30.04 17.73 -22.49
N THR A 540 -28.81 17.23 -22.33
CA THR A 540 -28.34 16.02 -23.03
C THR A 540 -27.59 15.06 -22.10
N LEU A 541 -27.78 13.76 -22.34
CA LEU A 541 -27.04 12.70 -21.65
C LEU A 541 -25.51 12.84 -21.84
N ALA A 542 -25.06 13.26 -23.03
CA ALA A 542 -23.63 13.46 -23.30
C ALA A 542 -23.00 14.52 -22.38
N HIS A 543 -23.72 15.62 -22.09
CA HIS A 543 -23.29 16.63 -21.13
C HIS A 543 -23.25 16.05 -19.71
N GLY A 544 -24.31 15.35 -19.29
CA GLY A 544 -24.38 14.68 -17.98
C GLY A 544 -23.24 13.69 -17.74
N LEU A 545 -22.98 12.81 -18.70
CA LEU A 545 -21.86 11.85 -18.66
C LEU A 545 -20.50 12.56 -18.59
N ALA A 546 -20.31 13.67 -19.31
CA ALA A 546 -19.08 14.46 -19.24
C ALA A 546 -18.88 15.09 -17.85
N MET A 547 -19.93 15.66 -17.25
CA MET A 547 -19.88 16.22 -15.89
C MET A 547 -19.54 15.15 -14.85
N MET A 548 -20.17 13.97 -14.93
CA MET A 548 -19.98 12.89 -13.96
C MET A 548 -18.62 12.20 -14.12
N ARG A 549 -18.12 12.03 -15.35
CA ARG A 549 -16.75 11.56 -15.61
C ARG A 549 -15.70 12.57 -15.17
N GLY A 550 -15.94 13.88 -15.36
CA GLY A 550 -15.10 14.94 -14.83
C GLY A 550 -15.05 14.95 -13.29
N LEU A 551 -16.19 14.85 -12.63
CA LEU A 551 -16.31 14.74 -11.17
C LEU A 551 -15.58 13.48 -10.64
N ARG A 552 -15.80 12.31 -11.26
CA ARG A 552 -15.11 11.07 -10.91
C ARG A 552 -13.60 11.18 -11.08
N SER A 553 -13.13 11.81 -12.15
CA SER A 553 -11.70 12.05 -12.40
C SER A 553 -11.07 12.97 -11.35
N TRP A 554 -11.73 14.08 -11.00
CA TRP A 554 -11.23 15.03 -10.00
C TRP A 554 -11.22 14.45 -8.58
N LEU A 555 -12.29 13.74 -8.17
CA LEU A 555 -12.35 13.09 -6.86
C LEU A 555 -11.31 11.98 -6.70
N SER A 556 -11.06 11.19 -7.75
CA SER A 556 -10.08 10.10 -7.78
C SER A 556 -10.17 9.14 -6.58
N TRP A 557 -11.39 8.83 -6.14
CA TRP A 557 -11.63 8.03 -4.95
C TRP A 557 -11.14 6.59 -5.12
N THR A 558 -10.40 6.13 -4.10
CA THR A 558 -9.67 4.87 -4.07
C THR A 558 -10.58 3.65 -4.06
N SER A 559 -11.82 3.80 -3.59
CA SER A 559 -12.88 2.79 -3.64
C SER A 559 -13.21 2.33 -5.06
N TRP A 560 -13.16 3.21 -6.06
CA TRP A 560 -13.50 2.89 -7.45
C TRP A 560 -12.50 1.98 -8.16
N LYS A 561 -11.36 1.67 -7.53
CA LYS A 561 -10.39 0.66 -8.00
C LYS A 561 -10.50 -0.67 -7.26
N ARG A 562 -11.33 -0.78 -6.23
CA ARG A 562 -11.44 -1.98 -5.40
C ARG A 562 -12.24 -3.05 -6.11
N CYS A 563 -11.79 -4.30 -6.00
CA CYS A 563 -12.49 -5.48 -6.52
C CYS A 563 -13.87 -5.61 -5.86
N SER A 564 -14.86 -6.06 -6.63
CA SER A 564 -16.28 -6.22 -6.21
C SER A 564 -16.54 -7.41 -5.26
N GLY A 565 -15.64 -7.62 -4.30
CA GLY A 565 -15.51 -8.85 -3.53
C GLY A 565 -14.51 -9.83 -4.16
N CYS A 566 -13.83 -10.61 -3.31
CA CYS A 566 -12.95 -11.73 -3.68
C CYS A 566 -13.30 -12.95 -2.81
N GLY A 567 -12.90 -14.15 -3.22
CA GLY A 567 -13.11 -15.37 -2.45
C GLY A 567 -12.28 -15.42 -1.15
N PRO A 568 -12.63 -16.28 -0.18
CA PRO A 568 -11.89 -16.41 1.09
C PRO A 568 -10.42 -16.86 0.96
N HIS A 569 -10.00 -17.32 -0.21
CA HIS A 569 -8.63 -17.71 -0.54
C HIS A 569 -7.99 -16.77 -1.59
N GLU A 570 -8.50 -15.54 -1.69
CA GLU A 570 -8.03 -14.52 -2.63
C GLU A 570 -7.81 -13.19 -1.92
N VAL A 571 -6.88 -12.39 -2.44
CA VAL A 571 -6.65 -11.00 -2.07
C VAL A 571 -6.96 -10.12 -3.27
N CYS A 572 -7.72 -9.04 -3.08
CA CYS A 572 -7.84 -7.99 -4.10
C CYS A 572 -6.50 -7.26 -4.19
N PHE A 573 -5.64 -7.62 -5.14
CA PHE A 573 -4.25 -7.21 -5.12
C PHE A 573 -4.00 -5.96 -5.97
N LEU A 574 -3.23 -5.02 -5.40
CA LEU A 574 -2.52 -3.95 -6.09
C LEU A 574 -1.06 -3.94 -5.63
N PRO A 575 -0.15 -3.17 -6.27
CA PRO A 575 1.25 -3.11 -5.85
C PRO A 575 1.42 -2.61 -4.43
N ILE A 576 2.13 -3.42 -3.65
CA ILE A 576 2.48 -3.21 -2.25
C ILE A 576 3.97 -3.47 -2.16
N TRP A 577 4.79 -2.48 -1.81
CA TRP A 577 6.25 -2.62 -1.89
C TRP A 577 6.72 -3.87 -1.12
N PRO A 578 7.58 -4.72 -1.71
CA PRO A 578 8.34 -4.52 -2.95
C PRO A 578 7.66 -5.06 -4.23
N ALA A 579 6.39 -5.48 -4.17
CA ALA A 579 5.76 -6.30 -5.20
C ALA A 579 4.63 -5.62 -6.00
N GLY A 580 4.27 -6.27 -7.12
CA GLY A 580 3.22 -5.92 -8.07
C GLY A 580 3.74 -5.34 -9.39
N ASP A 581 2.86 -5.27 -10.39
CA ASP A 581 3.13 -4.72 -11.72
C ASP A 581 2.24 -3.50 -12.04
N ALA A 582 2.57 -2.76 -13.10
CA ALA A 582 1.78 -1.60 -13.56
C ALA A 582 0.30 -1.94 -13.79
N LYS A 583 0.03 -3.13 -14.37
CA LYS A 583 -1.32 -3.63 -14.59
C LYS A 583 -2.13 -3.74 -13.29
N ASP A 584 -1.51 -4.15 -12.18
CA ASP A 584 -2.19 -4.31 -10.89
C ASP A 584 -2.53 -2.94 -10.26
N PHE A 585 -1.77 -1.89 -10.57
CA PHE A 585 -2.07 -0.53 -10.13
C PHE A 585 -3.20 0.09 -10.93
N GLU A 586 -3.28 -0.20 -12.23
CA GLU A 586 -4.33 0.27 -13.12
C GLU A 586 -5.65 -0.48 -12.87
N HIS A 587 -5.57 -1.82 -12.80
CA HIS A 587 -6.67 -2.76 -12.77
C HIS A 587 -6.44 -3.84 -11.68
N PRO A 588 -6.62 -3.51 -10.38
CA PRO A 588 -6.52 -4.49 -9.31
C PRO A 588 -7.46 -5.68 -9.53
N SER A 589 -6.99 -6.89 -9.19
CA SER A 589 -7.78 -8.12 -9.33
C SER A 589 -7.66 -9.02 -8.11
N CYS A 590 -8.67 -9.86 -7.91
CA CYS A 590 -8.56 -10.98 -6.97
C CYS A 590 -7.42 -11.91 -7.41
N ARG A 591 -6.54 -12.30 -6.48
CA ARG A 591 -5.42 -13.21 -6.67
C ARG A 591 -5.38 -14.26 -5.56
N SER A 592 -5.33 -15.53 -5.94
CA SER A 592 -5.08 -16.69 -5.06
C SER A 592 -3.68 -17.28 -5.24
N ASP A 593 -2.94 -16.88 -6.28
CA ASP A 593 -1.56 -17.28 -6.54
C ASP A 593 -0.63 -16.06 -6.51
N PHE A 594 0.47 -16.19 -5.77
CA PHE A 594 1.55 -15.23 -5.65
C PHE A 594 2.91 -15.85 -6.03
N SER A 595 2.89 -16.92 -6.85
CA SER A 595 4.09 -17.52 -7.42
C SER A 595 4.76 -16.62 -8.47
N GLY A 596 6.08 -16.80 -8.65
CA GLY A 596 6.88 -16.05 -9.62
C GLY A 596 7.68 -14.88 -9.01
N PRO A 597 8.29 -14.03 -9.85
CA PRO A 597 9.01 -12.85 -9.39
C PRO A 597 8.04 -11.81 -8.80
N PRO A 598 8.49 -10.89 -7.93
CA PRO A 598 7.62 -9.89 -7.30
C PRO A 598 7.04 -8.83 -8.24
N GLY A 599 7.20 -8.94 -9.57
CA GLY A 599 6.84 -7.88 -10.51
C GLY A 599 7.86 -6.74 -10.55
N ASN A 600 7.60 -5.72 -11.38
CA ASN A 600 8.55 -4.64 -11.69
C ASN A 600 8.11 -3.24 -11.23
N TYR A 601 6.90 -3.07 -10.69
CA TYR A 601 6.29 -1.74 -10.46
C TYR A 601 7.20 -0.77 -9.68
N TRP A 602 7.88 -1.26 -8.65
CA TRP A 602 8.70 -0.43 -7.76
C TRP A 602 10.11 -0.10 -8.28
N GLY A 603 10.50 -0.61 -9.46
CA GLY A 603 11.79 -0.30 -10.10
C GLY A 603 12.91 -1.34 -9.90
N GLY A 604 12.61 -2.47 -9.26
CA GLY A 604 13.51 -3.63 -9.15
C GLY A 604 14.60 -3.55 -8.07
N PHE A 605 14.84 -4.67 -7.37
CA PHE A 605 15.85 -4.79 -6.32
C PHE A 605 17.29 -4.85 -6.84
N GLY A 606 17.91 -3.70 -7.10
CA GLY A 606 19.36 -3.46 -6.91
C GLY A 606 20.36 -4.29 -7.74
N LYS A 607 19.91 -5.19 -8.60
CA LYS A 607 20.69 -5.93 -9.60
C LYS A 607 20.17 -5.57 -11.00
N PRO A 608 21.03 -5.51 -12.03
CA PRO A 608 20.56 -5.44 -13.41
C PRO A 608 19.80 -6.74 -13.76
N PRO A 609 18.97 -6.73 -14.81
CA PRO A 609 18.53 -7.95 -15.46
C PRO A 609 19.74 -8.83 -15.74
N GLY A 610 19.69 -10.11 -15.35
CA GLY A 610 20.65 -11.06 -15.86
C GLY A 610 20.46 -11.16 -17.38
N HIS A 611 21.55 -11.12 -18.15
CA HIS A 611 21.44 -11.42 -19.57
C HIS A 611 20.93 -12.85 -19.74
N ASP A 612 19.68 -12.99 -20.20
CA ASP A 612 19.18 -14.25 -20.73
C ASP A 612 19.99 -14.61 -21.97
N ARG A 613 21.04 -15.42 -21.75
CA ARG A 613 21.61 -16.28 -22.78
C ARG A 613 20.61 -17.40 -22.99
N GLY A 614 19.58 -17.09 -23.77
CA GLY A 614 18.36 -17.87 -23.85
C GLY A 614 18.50 -19.24 -24.52
N HIS A 615 17.38 -19.95 -24.52
CA HIS A 615 17.11 -21.18 -25.27
C HIS A 615 15.69 -21.11 -25.84
#